data_AF-A0A2H0ITQ3-F1
#
_entry.id   AF-A0A2H0ITQ3-F1
#
_cell.length_a   1.000
_cell.length_b   1.000
_cell.length_c   1.000
_cell.angle_alpha   90.00
_cell.angle_beta   90.00
_cell.angle_gamma   90.00
#
_symmetry.space_group_name_H-M   'P 1'
#
loop_
_entity.id
_entity.type
_entity.pdbx_description
1 polymer ?
#
loop_
_entity_poly.entity_id
_entity_poly.type
_entity_poly.pdbx_seq_one_letter_code
_entity_poly.pdbx_strand_id
1 'polypeptide(L)'
;MKFLKSIFATLLILPALLFTSCADKNNPPTVPTVVSTVPSVDAVDVAITTPIEFNFSEEMDVNSINETTITVLEGPNAITGAVTYANGTATFTPNADLAYNKTFTAIVSIDATSTEGVALASAFILTFTTSIEIDNAAPIINSTAPLNDAQDVPRNKTVSIIFNEAMDPSTVNANTFILKQGSTVIVGEVAYSGTTATFTSNTNLDANKEYTATITTGAKDISGNALASNTSWDFTTGGTAAILSAVNLRSASNYVILAKTAINNSSTSAITGHLGLSPAATSYITGLALVDFTGYATSAQVTGNVYAADMADPTPVTLTTAVSDMITAYNDAAGRPSPDFLELGTGNIGGMTLEAGLYKWTNTVTIPTDLTLTGGANDIWIFQVAGDLTQSAAVNIILNGGAQAKNIYWQVAGEATFGTTSHFEGNVLSMTGITFLTSASMTGRALAQTAVILDANAITKVQ
;
A
#
# COMPACT_ATOMS: atom_id res chain seq x y z
N MET A 1 -73.16 -68.72 57.04
CA MET A 1 -74.47 -68.13 56.71
C MET A 1 -74.22 -66.81 55.96
N LYS A 2 -74.54 -66.78 54.66
CA LYS A 2 -74.98 -65.62 53.84
C LYS A 2 -74.10 -64.32 53.71
N PHE A 3 -73.71 -64.09 52.44
CA PHE A 3 -73.84 -62.89 51.57
C PHE A 3 -72.74 -61.79 51.44
N LEU A 4 -72.48 -61.51 50.14
CA LEU A 4 -71.76 -60.45 49.39
C LEU A 4 -71.84 -58.98 49.87
N LYS A 5 -70.80 -58.18 49.53
CA LYS A 5 -70.81 -56.93 48.70
C LYS A 5 -69.39 -56.29 48.67
N SER A 6 -68.74 -56.15 47.52
CA SER A 6 -68.75 -55.01 46.55
C SER A 6 -67.96 -53.75 47.02
N ILE A 7 -66.90 -53.38 46.29
CA ILE A 7 -66.75 -52.14 45.49
C ILE A 7 -65.29 -52.02 45.01
N PHE A 8 -65.13 -51.88 43.69
CA PHE A 8 -63.87 -51.79 42.94
C PHE A 8 -63.29 -50.38 42.94
N ALA A 9 -61.96 -50.30 42.96
CA ALA A 9 -61.15 -49.08 43.00
C ALA A 9 -61.03 -48.37 41.64
N THR A 10 -60.94 -47.04 41.73
CA THR A 10 -60.76 -46.08 40.64
C THR A 10 -59.26 -45.81 40.42
N LEU A 11 -58.78 -45.85 39.17
CA LEU A 11 -57.61 -45.10 38.74
C LEU A 11 -57.74 -44.74 37.25
N LEU A 12 -57.58 -43.45 36.96
CA LEU A 12 -57.85 -42.79 35.69
C LEU A 12 -56.65 -42.99 34.72
N ILE A 13 -56.89 -43.49 33.50
CA ILE A 13 -55.93 -43.49 32.39
C ILE A 13 -56.60 -42.82 31.18
N LEU A 14 -55.96 -41.78 30.67
CA LEU A 14 -56.33 -41.00 29.49
C LEU A 14 -55.77 -41.71 28.23
N PRO A 15 -56.57 -42.08 27.21
CA PRO A 15 -56.03 -42.65 25.98
C PRO A 15 -55.63 -41.53 25.01
N ALA A 16 -54.36 -41.50 24.61
CA ALA A 16 -53.88 -40.70 23.49
C ALA A 16 -54.47 -41.26 22.18
N LEU A 17 -55.16 -40.40 21.43
CA LEU A 17 -55.67 -40.68 20.10
C LEU A 17 -54.50 -40.97 19.15
N LEU A 18 -54.45 -42.18 18.61
CA LEU A 18 -53.71 -42.51 17.39
C LEU A 18 -54.45 -41.89 16.20
N PHE A 19 -53.91 -40.82 15.64
CA PHE A 19 -54.27 -40.38 14.30
C PHE A 19 -53.55 -41.29 13.30
N THR A 20 -54.22 -42.35 12.86
CA THR A 20 -53.88 -43.03 11.61
C THR A 20 -54.23 -42.07 10.47
N SER A 21 -53.23 -41.50 9.80
CA SER A 21 -53.45 -40.76 8.56
C SER A 21 -54.02 -41.74 7.52
N CYS A 22 -55.18 -41.40 6.96
CA CYS A 22 -55.68 -42.05 5.77
C CYS A 22 -54.72 -41.75 4.61
N ALA A 23 -54.05 -42.78 4.08
CA ALA A 23 -53.47 -42.70 2.75
C ALA A 23 -54.57 -42.32 1.75
N ASP A 24 -54.37 -41.22 1.03
CA ASP A 24 -55.26 -40.76 -0.02
C ASP A 24 -55.25 -41.80 -1.16
N LYS A 25 -56.34 -42.54 -1.33
CA LYS A 25 -56.43 -43.65 -2.30
C LYS A 25 -56.44 -43.21 -3.76
N ASN A 26 -56.33 -41.91 -4.04
CA ASN A 26 -56.41 -41.34 -5.38
C ASN A 26 -55.06 -40.91 -5.97
N ASN A 27 -53.95 -40.97 -5.22
CA ASN A 27 -52.61 -40.78 -5.76
C ASN A 27 -51.62 -41.70 -5.00
N PRO A 28 -51.25 -42.87 -5.54
CA PRO A 28 -50.29 -43.75 -4.87
C PRO A 28 -48.95 -43.01 -4.66
N PRO A 29 -48.27 -43.22 -3.53
CA PRO A 29 -46.93 -42.68 -3.29
C PRO A 29 -46.01 -42.95 -4.47
N THR A 30 -45.27 -41.94 -4.93
CA THR A 30 -44.29 -42.08 -6.00
C THR A 30 -43.04 -42.77 -5.48
N VAL A 31 -42.28 -43.39 -6.38
CA VAL A 31 -40.99 -43.97 -6.04
C VAL A 31 -39.94 -42.86 -6.20
N PRO A 32 -39.17 -42.51 -5.15
CA PRO A 32 -38.16 -41.49 -5.28
C PRO A 32 -37.08 -41.93 -6.26
N THR A 33 -36.54 -40.96 -7.00
CA THR A 33 -35.41 -41.15 -7.92
C THR A 33 -34.39 -40.03 -7.75
N VAL A 34 -33.12 -40.30 -8.06
CA VAL A 34 -32.10 -39.25 -8.15
C VAL A 34 -32.21 -38.60 -9.53
N VAL A 35 -32.49 -37.30 -9.57
CA VAL A 35 -32.76 -36.53 -10.79
C VAL A 35 -31.49 -35.91 -11.36
N SER A 36 -30.55 -35.53 -10.48
CA SER A 36 -29.25 -35.02 -10.87
C SER A 36 -28.24 -35.20 -9.76
N THR A 37 -26.96 -35.18 -10.13
CA THR A 37 -25.85 -35.29 -9.20
C THR A 37 -24.79 -34.23 -9.46
N VAL A 38 -24.05 -33.88 -8.42
CA VAL A 38 -22.77 -33.18 -8.51
C VAL A 38 -21.73 -34.08 -7.83
N PRO A 39 -20.62 -34.46 -8.49
CA PRO A 39 -20.37 -34.35 -9.93
C PRO A 39 -21.43 -35.09 -10.76
N SER A 40 -21.50 -34.77 -12.06
CA SER A 40 -22.33 -35.54 -13.00
C SER A 40 -21.86 -37.00 -13.10
N VAL A 41 -22.76 -37.90 -13.47
CA VAL A 41 -22.44 -39.31 -13.74
C VAL A 41 -21.32 -39.42 -14.77
N ASP A 42 -20.31 -40.22 -14.43
CA ASP A 42 -19.08 -40.47 -15.21
C ASP A 42 -18.23 -39.22 -15.48
N ALA A 43 -18.40 -38.15 -14.70
CA ALA A 43 -17.57 -36.96 -14.83
C ALA A 43 -16.07 -37.31 -14.66
N VAL A 44 -15.24 -36.74 -15.52
CA VAL A 44 -13.79 -36.76 -15.43
C VAL A 44 -13.29 -35.37 -15.06
N ASP A 45 -12.04 -35.28 -14.61
CA ASP A 45 -11.40 -34.03 -14.19
C ASP A 45 -12.16 -33.28 -13.08
N VAL A 46 -12.80 -34.04 -12.19
CA VAL A 46 -13.50 -33.48 -11.03
C VAL A 46 -12.49 -32.94 -10.02
N ALA A 47 -12.65 -31.69 -9.59
CA ALA A 47 -11.78 -31.12 -8.55
C ALA A 47 -11.93 -31.93 -7.24
N ILE A 48 -10.82 -32.20 -6.55
CA ILE A 48 -10.79 -33.04 -5.34
C ILE A 48 -11.61 -32.49 -4.15
N THR A 49 -12.01 -31.22 -4.23
CA THR A 49 -12.85 -30.49 -3.27
C THR A 49 -14.32 -30.40 -3.69
N THR A 50 -14.71 -31.00 -4.82
CA THR A 50 -16.09 -30.93 -5.33
C THR A 50 -17.04 -31.64 -4.36
N PRO A 51 -18.11 -30.97 -3.90
CA PRO A 51 -19.12 -31.62 -3.05
C PRO A 51 -19.83 -32.74 -3.82
N ILE A 52 -20.21 -33.81 -3.12
CA ILE A 52 -20.94 -34.93 -3.69
C ILE A 52 -22.42 -34.79 -3.34
N GLU A 53 -23.24 -34.41 -4.30
CA GLU A 53 -24.65 -34.07 -4.13
C GLU A 53 -25.57 -34.98 -4.94
N PHE A 54 -26.72 -35.30 -4.36
CA PHE A 54 -27.81 -36.07 -4.97
C PHE A 54 -29.11 -35.29 -4.81
N ASN A 55 -29.70 -34.86 -5.92
CA ASN A 55 -30.99 -34.18 -5.94
C ASN A 55 -32.10 -35.21 -6.20
N PHE A 56 -33.06 -35.34 -5.30
CA PHE A 56 -34.14 -36.32 -5.40
C PHE A 56 -35.38 -35.76 -6.10
N SER A 57 -36.22 -36.65 -6.66
CA SER A 57 -37.45 -36.29 -7.38
C SER A 57 -38.58 -35.83 -6.46
N GLU A 58 -38.44 -36.09 -5.17
CA GLU A 58 -39.38 -35.78 -4.10
C GLU A 58 -38.62 -35.65 -2.77
N GLU A 59 -39.30 -35.16 -1.74
CA GLU A 59 -38.72 -35.03 -0.40
C GLU A 59 -38.48 -36.40 0.24
N MET A 60 -37.28 -36.57 0.80
CA MET A 60 -36.83 -37.78 1.47
C MET A 60 -37.04 -37.68 2.98
N ASP A 61 -37.22 -38.81 3.65
CA ASP A 61 -37.14 -38.86 5.11
C ASP A 61 -35.72 -38.54 5.54
N VAL A 62 -35.54 -37.41 6.20
CA VAL A 62 -34.26 -36.91 6.72
C VAL A 62 -33.53 -37.94 7.58
N ASN A 63 -34.24 -38.83 8.28
CA ASN A 63 -33.60 -39.86 9.11
C ASN A 63 -33.05 -41.02 8.27
N SER A 64 -33.64 -41.25 7.09
CA SER A 64 -33.18 -42.26 6.14
C SER A 64 -31.97 -41.80 5.31
N ILE A 65 -31.68 -40.50 5.27
CA ILE A 65 -30.52 -39.92 4.56
C ILE A 65 -29.37 -39.70 5.54
N ASN A 66 -28.41 -40.62 5.56
CA ASN A 66 -27.28 -40.62 6.49
C ASN A 66 -26.08 -41.39 5.91
N GLU A 67 -25.02 -41.55 6.69
CA GLU A 67 -23.76 -42.18 6.28
C GLU A 67 -23.88 -43.70 6.00
N THR A 68 -25.00 -44.34 6.35
CA THR A 68 -25.27 -45.74 6.02
C THR A 68 -25.99 -45.91 4.68
N THR A 69 -26.76 -44.90 4.27
CA THR A 69 -27.52 -44.92 3.02
C THR A 69 -26.84 -44.15 1.90
N ILE A 70 -25.92 -43.23 2.21
CA ILE A 70 -25.06 -42.56 1.25
C ILE A 70 -23.60 -42.85 1.59
N THR A 71 -22.94 -43.63 0.75
CA THR A 71 -21.54 -44.04 0.94
C THR A 71 -20.70 -43.65 -0.27
N VAL A 72 -19.43 -43.31 -0.05
CA VAL A 72 -18.47 -43.02 -1.13
C VAL A 72 -17.28 -43.96 -1.00
N LEU A 73 -16.87 -44.56 -2.11
CA LEU A 73 -15.81 -45.58 -2.17
C LEU A 73 -14.69 -45.17 -3.13
N GLU A 74 -13.45 -45.43 -2.76
CA GLU A 74 -12.29 -45.51 -3.67
C GLU A 74 -11.93 -46.98 -3.87
N GLY A 75 -12.42 -47.59 -4.96
CA GLY A 75 -12.32 -49.04 -5.14
C GLY A 75 -13.00 -49.78 -3.98
N PRO A 76 -12.30 -50.64 -3.21
CA PRO A 76 -12.89 -51.34 -2.05
C PRO A 76 -12.92 -50.50 -0.76
N ASN A 77 -12.30 -49.32 -0.73
CA ASN A 77 -12.10 -48.55 0.49
C ASN A 77 -13.19 -47.50 0.67
N ALA A 78 -13.81 -47.43 1.84
CA ALA A 78 -14.78 -46.39 2.15
C ALA A 78 -14.09 -45.06 2.48
N ILE A 79 -14.62 -43.98 1.89
CA ILE A 79 -14.25 -42.60 2.22
C ILE A 79 -15.13 -42.14 3.37
N THR A 80 -14.51 -41.61 4.43
CA THR A 80 -15.24 -41.04 5.56
C THR A 80 -15.69 -39.62 5.25
N GLY A 81 -16.93 -39.31 5.56
CA GLY A 81 -17.51 -37.98 5.41
C GLY A 81 -18.81 -37.86 6.20
N ALA A 82 -19.36 -36.65 6.23
CA ALA A 82 -20.65 -36.37 6.82
C ALA A 82 -21.73 -36.31 5.73
N VAL A 83 -22.95 -36.76 6.05
CA VAL A 83 -24.11 -36.62 5.17
C VAL A 83 -25.07 -35.59 5.74
N THR A 84 -25.48 -34.64 4.92
CA THR A 84 -26.54 -33.66 5.25
C THR A 84 -27.66 -33.72 4.22
N TYR A 85 -28.89 -33.44 4.63
CA TYR A 85 -30.05 -33.36 3.73
C TYR A 85 -30.80 -32.05 3.95
N ALA A 86 -31.00 -31.28 2.87
CA ALA A 86 -31.79 -30.06 2.89
C ALA A 86 -32.39 -29.77 1.51
N ASN A 87 -33.64 -29.32 1.49
CA ASN A 87 -34.34 -28.84 0.29
C ASN A 87 -34.29 -29.83 -0.88
N GLY A 88 -34.54 -31.13 -0.65
CA GLY A 88 -34.49 -32.14 -1.71
C GLY A 88 -33.09 -32.65 -2.07
N THR A 89 -32.02 -32.10 -1.49
CA THR A 89 -30.62 -32.43 -1.83
C THR A 89 -29.92 -33.12 -0.67
N ALA A 90 -29.34 -34.30 -0.92
CA ALA A 90 -28.37 -34.90 0.00
C ALA A 90 -26.95 -34.54 -0.43
N THR A 91 -26.14 -34.09 0.51
CA THR A 91 -24.74 -33.73 0.31
C THR A 91 -23.86 -34.62 1.19
N PHE A 92 -22.93 -35.35 0.57
CA PHE A 92 -21.83 -36.01 1.24
C PHE A 92 -20.60 -35.10 1.19
N THR A 93 -20.08 -34.72 2.36
CA THR A 93 -18.86 -33.92 2.50
C THR A 93 -17.73 -34.81 3.03
N PRO A 94 -16.74 -35.17 2.20
CA PRO A 94 -15.56 -35.91 2.66
C PRO A 94 -14.87 -35.19 3.82
N ASN A 95 -14.35 -35.93 4.81
CA ASN A 95 -13.60 -35.35 5.94
C ASN A 95 -12.21 -34.84 5.54
N ALA A 96 -11.72 -35.26 4.38
CA ALA A 96 -10.47 -34.84 3.75
C ALA A 96 -10.67 -34.82 2.24
N ASP A 97 -9.87 -34.02 1.52
CA ASP A 97 -9.94 -33.95 0.06
C ASP A 97 -9.75 -35.33 -0.58
N LEU A 98 -10.44 -35.55 -1.69
CA LEU A 98 -10.35 -36.79 -2.44
C LEU A 98 -8.96 -36.94 -3.09
N ALA A 99 -8.47 -38.16 -3.26
CA ALA A 99 -7.20 -38.41 -3.92
C ALA A 99 -7.27 -38.15 -5.44
N TYR A 100 -6.23 -37.53 -6.01
CA TYR A 100 -6.11 -37.27 -7.45
C TYR A 100 -6.08 -38.53 -8.32
N ASN A 101 -6.55 -38.39 -9.56
CA ASN A 101 -6.58 -39.45 -10.57
C ASN A 101 -7.19 -40.77 -10.06
N LYS A 102 -8.15 -40.68 -9.13
CA LYS A 102 -8.89 -41.82 -8.60
C LYS A 102 -10.31 -41.77 -9.10
N THR A 103 -10.84 -42.96 -9.37
CA THR A 103 -12.25 -43.16 -9.63
C THR A 103 -12.95 -43.44 -8.31
N PHE A 104 -13.93 -42.61 -7.98
CA PHE A 104 -14.79 -42.77 -6.82
C PHE A 104 -16.15 -43.32 -7.26
N THR A 105 -16.75 -44.12 -6.38
CA THR A 105 -18.10 -44.63 -6.54
C THR A 105 -18.92 -44.18 -5.34
N ALA A 106 -19.86 -43.28 -5.56
CA ALA A 106 -20.83 -42.87 -4.57
C ALA A 106 -22.14 -43.65 -4.78
N ILE A 107 -22.72 -44.15 -3.69
CA ILE A 107 -23.88 -45.05 -3.70
C ILE A 107 -24.95 -44.45 -2.81
N VAL A 108 -26.15 -44.30 -3.36
CA VAL A 108 -27.38 -44.13 -2.57
C VAL A 108 -28.08 -45.47 -2.49
N SER A 109 -28.17 -46.05 -1.29
CA SER A 109 -28.73 -47.38 -1.07
C SER A 109 -30.25 -47.39 -1.21
N ILE A 110 -30.82 -48.59 -1.37
CA ILE A 110 -32.28 -48.78 -1.39
C ILE A 110 -32.95 -48.50 -0.04
N ASP A 111 -32.19 -48.32 1.04
CA ASP A 111 -32.74 -48.04 2.37
C ASP A 111 -33.07 -46.56 2.58
N ALA A 112 -32.68 -45.67 1.65
CA ALA A 112 -33.15 -44.29 1.63
C ALA A 112 -34.62 -44.24 1.15
N THR A 113 -35.48 -43.58 1.93
CA THR A 113 -36.93 -43.57 1.73
C THR A 113 -37.50 -42.15 1.60
N SER A 114 -38.58 -42.00 0.83
CA SER A 114 -39.38 -40.76 0.79
C SER A 114 -40.01 -40.46 2.16
N THR A 115 -40.57 -39.27 2.34
CA THR A 115 -41.34 -38.95 3.57
C THR A 115 -42.56 -39.84 3.79
N GLU A 116 -43.09 -40.47 2.74
CA GLU A 116 -44.16 -41.49 2.80
C GLU A 116 -43.63 -42.92 3.06
N GLY A 117 -42.32 -43.10 3.25
CA GLY A 117 -41.68 -44.37 3.56
C GLY A 117 -41.44 -45.26 2.34
N VAL A 118 -41.45 -44.72 1.11
CA VAL A 118 -41.18 -45.48 -0.11
C VAL A 118 -39.68 -45.49 -0.40
N ALA A 119 -39.10 -46.68 -0.51
CA ALA A 119 -37.70 -46.89 -0.86
C ALA A 119 -37.40 -46.58 -2.34
N LEU A 120 -36.15 -46.24 -2.64
CA LEU A 120 -35.64 -46.26 -4.03
C LEU A 120 -35.85 -47.66 -4.65
N ALA A 121 -36.27 -47.70 -5.92
CA ALA A 121 -36.47 -48.97 -6.63
C ALA A 121 -35.17 -49.80 -6.80
N SER A 122 -34.04 -49.11 -6.87
CA SER A 122 -32.70 -49.69 -6.95
C SER A 122 -31.69 -48.70 -6.39
N ALA A 123 -30.55 -49.20 -5.89
CA ALA A 123 -29.47 -48.32 -5.47
C ALA A 123 -29.00 -47.45 -6.65
N PHE A 124 -28.77 -46.16 -6.40
CA PHE A 124 -28.20 -45.26 -7.39
C PHE A 124 -26.68 -45.30 -7.27
N ILE A 125 -25.98 -45.43 -8.39
CA ILE A 125 -24.52 -45.51 -8.45
C ILE A 125 -24.02 -44.32 -9.26
N LEU A 126 -23.22 -43.48 -8.63
CA LEU A 126 -22.49 -42.38 -9.23
C LEU A 126 -21.01 -42.74 -9.30
N THR A 127 -20.47 -42.80 -10.50
CA THR A 127 -19.03 -42.92 -10.75
C THR A 127 -18.48 -41.58 -11.22
N PHE A 128 -17.32 -41.17 -10.72
CA PHE A 128 -16.58 -40.00 -11.23
C PHE A 128 -15.09 -40.17 -11.01
N THR A 129 -14.27 -39.48 -11.81
CA THR A 129 -12.81 -39.51 -11.70
C THR A 129 -12.30 -38.11 -11.41
N THR A 130 -11.55 -37.98 -10.31
CA THR A 130 -10.91 -36.71 -9.94
C THR A 130 -9.80 -36.34 -10.91
N SER A 131 -9.50 -35.05 -11.05
CA SER A 131 -8.45 -34.52 -11.93
C SER A 131 -7.12 -35.24 -11.83
N ILE A 132 -6.40 -35.30 -12.96
CA ILE A 132 -5.19 -36.11 -13.13
C ILE A 132 -3.91 -35.49 -12.55
N GLU A 133 -3.89 -34.17 -12.31
CA GLU A 133 -2.67 -33.49 -11.88
C GLU A 133 -2.63 -33.34 -10.36
N ILE A 134 -1.74 -34.12 -9.75
CA ILE A 134 -1.07 -33.65 -8.55
C ILE A 134 -0.08 -32.59 -9.03
N ASP A 135 -0.33 -31.34 -8.67
CA ASP A 135 0.69 -30.33 -8.79
C ASP A 135 1.78 -30.65 -7.76
N ASN A 136 2.89 -31.17 -8.26
CA ASN A 136 4.10 -31.49 -7.50
C ASN A 136 5.25 -30.53 -7.85
N ALA A 137 4.98 -29.51 -8.67
CA ALA A 137 6.02 -28.57 -9.04
C ALA A 137 6.31 -27.68 -7.83
N ALA A 138 7.58 -27.63 -7.42
CA ALA A 138 7.96 -26.66 -6.40
C ALA A 138 7.91 -25.26 -6.99
N PRO A 139 7.43 -24.25 -6.24
CA PRO A 139 7.41 -22.87 -6.74
C PRO A 139 8.83 -22.36 -7.02
N ILE A 140 8.94 -21.48 -8.00
CA ILE A 140 10.17 -20.86 -8.48
C ILE A 140 10.06 -19.34 -8.34
N ILE A 141 11.18 -18.71 -7.97
CA ILE A 141 11.29 -17.25 -7.92
C ILE A 141 11.72 -16.75 -9.30
N ASN A 142 10.84 -16.03 -9.99
CA ASN A 142 11.13 -15.41 -11.27
C ASN A 142 12.02 -14.17 -11.13
N SER A 143 11.79 -13.36 -10.09
CA SER A 143 12.61 -12.17 -9.83
C SER A 143 12.46 -11.67 -8.39
N THR A 144 13.45 -10.91 -7.94
CA THR A 144 13.43 -10.16 -6.68
C THR A 144 13.65 -8.68 -6.93
N ALA A 145 13.12 -7.84 -6.05
CA ALA A 145 13.45 -6.43 -5.99
C ALA A 145 13.69 -6.04 -4.52
N PRO A 146 14.78 -5.34 -4.18
CA PRO A 146 15.96 -5.08 -5.01
C PRO A 146 16.58 -6.37 -5.58
N LEU A 147 17.32 -6.25 -6.68
CA LEU A 147 18.07 -7.37 -7.26
C LEU A 147 19.22 -7.78 -6.32
N ASN A 148 19.72 -9.00 -6.45
CA ASN A 148 20.90 -9.44 -5.70
C ASN A 148 22.09 -8.51 -5.98
N ASP A 149 22.80 -8.15 -4.92
CA ASP A 149 23.94 -7.23 -4.89
C ASP A 149 23.62 -5.79 -5.33
N ALA A 150 22.34 -5.42 -5.42
CA ALA A 150 21.94 -4.06 -5.78
C ALA A 150 22.57 -3.03 -4.82
N GLN A 151 23.12 -1.96 -5.38
CA GLN A 151 23.72 -0.85 -4.66
C GLN A 151 22.80 0.38 -4.70
N ASP A 152 23.06 1.35 -3.83
CA ASP A 152 22.34 2.63 -3.78
C ASP A 152 20.81 2.51 -3.64
N VAL A 153 20.34 1.45 -2.97
CA VAL A 153 18.90 1.20 -2.81
C VAL A 153 18.28 2.25 -1.86
N PRO A 154 17.17 2.92 -2.24
CA PRO A 154 16.50 3.87 -1.35
C PRO A 154 16.11 3.24 0.00
N ARG A 155 16.24 3.99 1.08
CA ARG A 155 16.01 3.53 2.46
C ARG A 155 14.55 3.18 2.76
N ASN A 156 13.61 3.66 1.93
CA ASN A 156 12.19 3.35 1.99
C ASN A 156 11.76 2.30 0.94
N LYS A 157 12.69 1.59 0.30
CA LYS A 157 12.37 0.64 -0.76
C LYS A 157 11.66 -0.60 -0.21
N THR A 158 10.46 -0.88 -0.72
CA THR A 158 9.78 -2.17 -0.53
C THR A 158 10.58 -3.30 -1.16
N VAL A 159 10.74 -4.39 -0.42
CA VAL A 159 11.39 -5.62 -0.89
C VAL A 159 10.30 -6.55 -1.45
N SER A 160 10.50 -7.17 -2.60
CA SER A 160 9.48 -8.01 -3.24
C SER A 160 10.06 -9.22 -3.96
N ILE A 161 9.21 -10.23 -4.13
CA ILE A 161 9.47 -11.47 -4.86
C ILE A 161 8.32 -11.70 -5.83
N ILE A 162 8.62 -12.06 -7.06
CA ILE A 162 7.63 -12.55 -8.03
C ILE A 162 7.86 -14.04 -8.24
N PHE A 163 6.85 -14.85 -7.94
CA PHE A 163 6.86 -16.30 -8.17
C PHE A 163 6.37 -16.64 -9.60
N ASN A 164 6.70 -17.85 -10.07
CA ASN A 164 6.17 -18.40 -11.34
C ASN A 164 4.69 -18.78 -11.26
N GLU A 165 4.16 -18.94 -10.05
CA GLU A 165 2.80 -19.40 -9.80
C GLU A 165 2.20 -18.78 -8.52
N ALA A 166 0.94 -19.12 -8.26
CA ALA A 166 0.23 -18.64 -7.07
C ALA A 166 0.69 -19.41 -5.82
N MET A 167 0.99 -18.66 -4.76
CA MET A 167 1.37 -19.15 -3.44
C MET A 167 0.14 -19.22 -2.54
N ASP A 168 0.13 -20.12 -1.55
CA ASP A 168 -0.82 -20.06 -0.44
C ASP A 168 -0.54 -18.81 0.40
N PRO A 169 -1.46 -17.81 0.42
CA PRO A 169 -1.25 -16.56 1.14
C PRO A 169 -1.04 -16.75 2.65
N SER A 170 -1.54 -17.84 3.24
CA SER A 170 -1.34 -18.13 4.67
C SER A 170 0.11 -18.50 5.01
N THR A 171 0.86 -18.99 4.02
CA THR A 171 2.25 -19.43 4.19
C THR A 171 3.28 -18.36 3.83
N VAL A 172 2.87 -17.28 3.18
CA VAL A 172 3.73 -16.12 2.85
C VAL A 172 3.50 -15.03 3.90
N ASN A 173 4.34 -15.02 4.94
CA ASN A 173 4.18 -14.15 6.11
C ASN A 173 5.54 -13.79 6.72
N ALA A 174 5.55 -13.06 7.83
CA ALA A 174 6.78 -12.57 8.49
C ALA A 174 7.72 -13.69 9.01
N ASN A 175 7.26 -14.93 9.12
CA ASN A 175 8.13 -16.07 9.48
C ASN A 175 8.81 -16.70 8.26
N THR A 176 8.24 -16.51 7.07
CA THR A 176 8.73 -17.14 5.84
C THR A 176 9.42 -16.15 4.92
N PHE A 177 9.04 -14.88 4.92
CA PHE A 177 9.71 -13.78 4.22
C PHE A 177 10.31 -12.80 5.24
N ILE A 178 11.64 -12.83 5.38
CA ILE A 178 12.38 -12.18 6.45
C ILE A 178 13.40 -11.20 5.85
N LEU A 179 13.54 -10.02 6.44
CA LEU A 179 14.62 -9.07 6.14
C LEU A 179 15.54 -8.94 7.36
N LYS A 180 16.86 -9.00 7.13
CA LYS A 180 17.88 -8.85 8.19
C LYS A 180 18.96 -7.84 7.84
N GLN A 181 19.54 -7.24 8.88
CA GLN A 181 20.79 -6.50 8.83
C GLN A 181 21.80 -7.25 9.70
N GLY A 182 22.72 -8.01 9.08
CA GLY A 182 23.54 -8.97 9.81
C GLY A 182 22.68 -9.99 10.56
N SER A 183 22.78 -10.04 11.89
CA SER A 183 21.96 -10.92 12.74
C SER A 183 20.63 -10.31 13.19
N THR A 184 20.43 -9.00 13.02
CA THR A 184 19.24 -8.28 13.47
C THR A 184 18.10 -8.46 12.46
N VAL A 185 16.92 -8.88 12.94
CA VAL A 185 15.70 -8.94 12.10
C VAL A 185 15.08 -7.54 12.02
N ILE A 186 14.77 -7.11 10.80
CA ILE A 186 14.04 -5.87 10.54
C ILE A 186 12.55 -6.17 10.62
N VAL A 187 11.83 -5.35 11.38
CA VAL A 187 10.38 -5.51 11.55
C VAL A 187 9.65 -4.82 10.40
N GLY A 188 8.73 -5.54 9.78
CA GLY A 188 7.92 -5.04 8.68
C GLY A 188 6.66 -5.87 8.48
N GLU A 189 5.84 -5.41 7.54
CA GLU A 189 4.63 -6.09 7.10
C GLU A 189 4.92 -6.92 5.85
N VAL A 190 4.37 -8.14 5.80
CA VAL A 190 4.38 -8.99 4.61
C VAL A 190 2.99 -9.01 4.01
N ALA A 191 2.90 -8.68 2.73
CA ALA A 191 1.66 -8.76 1.95
C ALA A 191 1.87 -9.61 0.69
N TYR A 192 0.83 -10.31 0.26
CA TYR A 192 0.83 -11.16 -0.92
C TYR A 192 -0.38 -10.88 -1.80
N SER A 193 -0.17 -10.72 -3.11
CA SER A 193 -1.24 -10.52 -4.09
C SER A 193 -0.83 -11.02 -5.47
N GLY A 194 -1.73 -11.75 -6.13
CA GLY A 194 -1.44 -12.38 -7.43
C GLY A 194 -0.34 -13.43 -7.28
N THR A 195 0.83 -13.15 -7.83
CA THR A 195 2.06 -13.98 -7.67
C THR A 195 3.19 -13.22 -6.97
N THR A 196 2.89 -12.09 -6.33
CA THR A 196 3.90 -11.18 -5.76
C THR A 196 3.80 -11.13 -4.24
N ALA A 197 4.90 -11.44 -3.56
CA ALA A 197 5.09 -11.15 -2.14
C ALA A 197 5.85 -9.84 -1.97
N THR A 198 5.46 -9.04 -0.99
CA THR A 198 6.10 -7.77 -0.64
C THR A 198 6.37 -7.73 0.86
N PHE A 199 7.51 -7.16 1.23
CA PHE A 199 7.91 -6.83 2.59
C PHE A 199 8.12 -5.32 2.66
N THR A 200 7.36 -4.67 3.53
CA THR A 200 7.47 -3.23 3.80
C THR A 200 7.97 -3.03 5.23
N SER A 201 9.17 -2.47 5.37
CA SER A 201 9.74 -2.14 6.68
C SER A 201 8.89 -1.07 7.39
N ASN A 202 8.69 -1.22 8.70
CA ASN A 202 7.93 -0.25 9.52
C ASN A 202 8.68 1.06 9.73
N THR A 203 10.01 1.00 9.67
CA THR A 203 10.90 2.15 9.75
C THR A 203 11.77 2.20 8.51
N ASN A 204 12.23 3.40 8.15
CA ASN A 204 13.24 3.52 7.10
C ASN A 204 14.48 2.70 7.45
N LEU A 205 15.08 2.09 6.43
CA LEU A 205 16.33 1.35 6.58
C LEU A 205 17.49 2.32 6.86
N ASP A 206 18.56 1.82 7.47
CA ASP A 206 19.76 2.59 7.74
C ASP A 206 20.54 2.89 6.44
N ALA A 207 21.29 3.98 6.40
CA ALA A 207 22.12 4.35 5.25
C ALA A 207 23.40 3.51 5.15
N ASN A 208 23.81 3.12 3.93
CA ASN A 208 25.02 2.32 3.63
C ASN A 208 25.10 1.05 4.46
N LYS A 209 23.99 0.33 4.57
CA LYS A 209 23.93 -0.94 5.25
C LYS A 209 23.51 -2.02 4.28
N GLU A 210 24.17 -3.15 4.41
CA GLU A 210 23.81 -4.36 3.71
C GLU A 210 22.65 -5.04 4.45
N TYR A 211 21.65 -5.43 3.67
CA TYR A 211 20.48 -6.16 4.12
C TYR A 211 20.35 -7.46 3.34
N THR A 212 20.02 -8.53 4.05
CA THR A 212 19.75 -9.85 3.48
C THR A 212 18.26 -10.11 3.59
N ALA A 213 17.60 -10.27 2.45
CA ALA A 213 16.24 -10.76 2.38
C ALA A 213 16.26 -12.29 2.20
N THR A 214 15.35 -13.00 2.85
CA THR A 214 15.23 -14.46 2.78
C THR A 214 13.78 -14.87 2.65
N ILE A 215 13.48 -15.72 1.66
CA ILE A 215 12.25 -16.52 1.61
C ILE A 215 12.59 -17.98 1.92
N THR A 216 11.87 -18.56 2.87
CA THR A 216 12.15 -19.92 3.38
C THR A 216 11.28 -20.97 2.70
N THR A 217 11.67 -22.24 2.83
CA THR A 217 10.85 -23.40 2.41
C THR A 217 9.53 -23.56 3.17
N GLY A 218 9.26 -22.72 4.18
CA GLY A 218 7.94 -22.62 4.80
C GLY A 218 6.88 -22.00 3.88
N ALA A 219 7.28 -21.23 2.86
CA ALA A 219 6.38 -20.69 1.85
C ALA A 219 6.02 -21.78 0.83
N LYS A 220 4.72 -21.94 0.56
CA LYS A 220 4.16 -23.02 -0.27
C LYS A 220 3.19 -22.49 -1.31
N ASP A 221 3.00 -23.23 -2.39
CA ASP A 221 1.87 -23.03 -3.30
C ASP A 221 0.53 -23.45 -2.69
N ILE A 222 -0.53 -23.18 -3.44
CA ILE A 222 -1.91 -23.59 -3.11
C ILE A 222 -2.08 -25.12 -3.04
N SER A 223 -1.19 -25.87 -3.67
CA SER A 223 -1.16 -27.33 -3.72
C SER A 223 -0.34 -27.93 -2.56
N GLY A 224 0.32 -27.07 -1.78
CA GLY A 224 1.12 -27.43 -0.62
C GLY A 224 2.59 -27.74 -0.90
N ASN A 225 3.09 -27.55 -2.12
CA ASN A 225 4.51 -27.74 -2.42
C ASN A 225 5.33 -26.57 -1.88
N ALA A 226 6.41 -26.91 -1.17
CA ALA A 226 7.34 -25.93 -0.65
C ALA A 226 8.34 -25.47 -1.72
N LEU A 227 8.91 -24.27 -1.54
CA LEU A 227 10.14 -23.89 -2.24
C LEU A 227 11.21 -24.97 -2.06
N ALA A 228 11.99 -25.25 -3.12
CA ALA A 228 13.01 -26.29 -3.12
C ALA A 228 14.13 -26.05 -2.09
N SER A 229 14.48 -24.79 -1.84
CA SER A 229 15.43 -24.37 -0.81
C SER A 229 15.11 -22.95 -0.34
N ASN A 230 15.64 -22.58 0.84
CA ASN A 230 15.64 -21.18 1.23
C ASN A 230 16.40 -20.37 0.17
N THR A 231 15.85 -19.25 -0.23
CA THR A 231 16.51 -18.31 -1.14
C THR A 231 16.78 -17.02 -0.39
N SER A 232 18.04 -16.60 -0.42
CA SER A 232 18.48 -15.32 0.13
C SER A 232 19.13 -14.49 -0.96
N TRP A 233 18.98 -13.17 -0.84
CA TRP A 233 19.70 -12.22 -1.67
C TRP A 233 20.02 -10.97 -0.86
N ASP A 234 21.12 -10.33 -1.23
CA ASP A 234 21.63 -9.16 -0.54
C ASP A 234 21.39 -7.89 -1.35
N PHE A 235 21.21 -6.77 -0.65
CA PHE A 235 21.25 -5.45 -1.25
C PHE A 235 21.82 -4.44 -0.25
N THR A 236 22.44 -3.38 -0.78
CA THR A 236 23.00 -2.30 0.03
C THR A 236 22.19 -1.03 -0.17
N THR A 237 21.71 -0.46 0.93
CA THR A 237 21.03 0.83 0.90
C THR A 237 21.98 1.95 0.51
N GLY A 238 21.49 2.88 -0.31
CA GLY A 238 22.17 4.11 -0.66
C GLY A 238 22.10 5.14 0.46
N GLY A 239 22.33 6.39 0.07
CA GLY A 239 22.60 7.46 1.02
C GLY A 239 24.05 7.44 1.46
N THR A 240 24.45 8.32 2.35
CA THR A 240 25.82 8.32 2.88
C THR A 240 25.79 8.26 4.41
N ALA A 241 26.61 7.40 5.01
CA ALA A 241 26.91 7.44 6.44
C ALA A 241 27.85 8.62 6.76
N ALA A 242 28.45 9.20 5.71
CA ALA A 242 29.05 10.52 5.75
C ALA A 242 27.96 11.61 5.67
N ILE A 243 28.35 12.87 5.70
CA ILE A 243 27.43 13.99 5.83
C ILE A 243 27.03 14.42 4.41
N LEU A 244 25.72 14.45 4.09
CA LEU A 244 25.23 15.05 2.83
C LEU A 244 25.75 16.49 2.76
N SER A 245 26.45 16.86 1.69
CA SER A 245 27.02 18.20 1.57
C SER A 245 25.96 19.24 1.25
N ALA A 246 26.03 20.39 1.92
CA ALA A 246 25.22 21.57 1.64
C ALA A 246 25.34 22.02 0.18
N VAL A 247 24.26 22.60 -0.38
CA VAL A 247 24.28 23.20 -1.71
C VAL A 247 24.98 24.56 -1.63
N ASN A 248 26.04 24.75 -2.42
CA ASN A 248 26.81 26.00 -2.40
C ASN A 248 26.13 27.10 -3.21
N LEU A 249 25.45 28.01 -2.52
CA LEU A 249 24.75 29.15 -3.13
C LEU A 249 25.69 30.27 -3.61
N ARG A 250 26.98 30.27 -3.23
CA ARG A 250 27.97 31.30 -3.59
C ARG A 250 27.40 32.72 -3.48
N SER A 251 27.50 33.56 -4.51
CA SER A 251 27.02 34.95 -4.45
C SER A 251 25.50 35.08 -4.41
N ALA A 252 24.74 34.05 -4.81
CA ALA A 252 23.29 34.02 -4.63
C ALA A 252 22.89 33.99 -3.14
N SER A 253 23.76 33.49 -2.25
CA SER A 253 23.52 33.46 -0.80
C SER A 253 23.33 34.84 -0.18
N ASN A 254 23.75 35.90 -0.86
CA ASN A 254 23.62 37.28 -0.40
C ASN A 254 22.16 37.77 -0.40
N TYR A 255 21.30 37.16 -1.22
CA TYR A 255 19.93 37.58 -1.44
C TYR A 255 18.94 36.73 -0.65
N VAL A 256 17.87 37.36 -0.16
CA VAL A 256 16.68 36.66 0.35
C VAL A 256 15.72 36.33 -0.78
N ILE A 257 15.64 37.21 -1.78
CA ILE A 257 14.86 37.02 -3.00
C ILE A 257 15.79 37.33 -4.18
N LEU A 258 15.94 36.38 -5.10
CA LEU A 258 16.65 36.57 -6.37
C LEU A 258 15.78 36.02 -7.49
N ALA A 259 15.47 36.86 -8.48
CA ALA A 259 14.58 36.52 -9.59
C ALA A 259 15.19 36.93 -10.94
N LYS A 260 14.64 36.41 -12.04
CA LYS A 260 15.09 36.79 -13.39
C LYS A 260 14.13 37.68 -14.15
N THR A 261 12.82 37.51 -13.98
CA THR A 261 11.80 38.15 -14.82
C THR A 261 10.95 39.18 -14.09
N ALA A 262 10.60 38.96 -12.82
CA ALA A 262 9.83 39.91 -12.03
C ALA A 262 9.93 39.67 -10.52
N ILE A 263 9.72 40.73 -9.74
CA ILE A 263 9.39 40.66 -8.30
C ILE A 263 8.16 41.53 -8.10
N ASN A 264 7.00 40.92 -7.89
CA ASN A 264 5.74 41.66 -7.74
C ASN A 264 5.17 41.50 -6.35
N ASN A 265 4.74 42.60 -5.75
CA ASN A 265 4.21 42.62 -4.39
C ASN A 265 2.84 43.32 -4.37
N SER A 266 1.78 42.59 -4.04
CA SER A 266 0.40 43.10 -4.15
C SER A 266 -0.05 43.91 -2.94
N SER A 267 0.59 43.69 -1.77
CA SER A 267 0.24 44.33 -0.49
C SER A 267 1.48 44.48 0.39
N THR A 268 1.39 45.17 1.53
CA THR A 268 2.57 45.48 2.37
C THR A 268 3.22 44.23 2.95
N SER A 269 4.41 43.91 2.48
CA SER A 269 5.26 42.81 2.95
C SER A 269 6.32 43.30 3.94
N ALA A 270 6.88 42.37 4.71
CA ALA A 270 8.01 42.58 5.62
C ALA A 270 9.15 41.65 5.22
N ILE A 271 10.18 42.20 4.59
CA ILE A 271 11.28 41.42 4.01
C ILE A 271 12.58 41.76 4.71
N THR A 272 13.33 40.76 5.16
CA THR A 272 14.65 40.92 5.78
C THR A 272 15.71 40.26 4.91
N GLY A 273 16.56 41.08 4.26
CA GLY A 273 17.59 40.66 3.33
C GLY A 273 17.53 41.38 1.98
N HIS A 274 18.53 41.15 1.12
CA HIS A 274 18.63 41.81 -0.18
C HIS A 274 17.71 41.19 -1.24
N LEU A 275 17.18 42.03 -2.12
CA LEU A 275 16.45 41.63 -3.33
C LEU A 275 17.34 41.82 -4.55
N GLY A 276 17.29 40.87 -5.49
CA GLY A 276 17.99 40.96 -6.77
C GLY A 276 17.10 40.58 -7.94
N LEU A 277 17.13 41.36 -9.02
CA LEU A 277 16.44 41.06 -10.27
C LEU A 277 17.38 41.21 -11.46
N SER A 278 17.63 40.12 -12.20
CA SER A 278 18.45 40.17 -13.42
C SER A 278 18.15 38.98 -14.35
N PRO A 279 17.99 39.18 -15.66
CA PRO A 279 18.35 40.38 -16.43
C PRO A 279 17.25 41.44 -16.52
N ALA A 280 16.07 41.24 -15.91
CA ALA A 280 15.01 42.23 -15.95
C ALA A 280 15.40 43.53 -15.20
N ALA A 281 14.88 44.64 -15.71
CA ALA A 281 15.11 45.98 -15.18
C ALA A 281 14.25 46.27 -13.94
N THR A 282 14.59 47.35 -13.23
CA THR A 282 13.91 47.82 -12.01
C THR A 282 12.40 47.99 -12.21
N SER A 283 11.94 48.30 -13.43
CA SER A 283 10.51 48.45 -13.78
C SER A 283 9.68 47.16 -13.61
N TYR A 284 10.32 46.00 -13.53
CA TYR A 284 9.69 44.70 -13.24
C TYR A 284 9.65 44.36 -11.75
N ILE A 285 10.15 45.28 -10.89
CA ILE A 285 9.95 45.25 -9.45
C ILE A 285 8.78 46.18 -9.11
N THR A 286 7.64 45.61 -8.71
CA THR A 286 6.40 46.38 -8.50
C THR A 286 5.86 46.23 -7.08
N GLY A 287 5.15 47.26 -6.60
CA GLY A 287 4.46 47.25 -5.29
C GLY A 287 5.35 47.35 -4.05
N LEU A 288 6.64 47.67 -4.23
CA LEU A 288 7.57 47.92 -3.12
C LEU A 288 7.80 49.41 -2.82
N ALA A 289 7.26 50.33 -3.63
CA ALA A 289 7.47 51.78 -3.48
C ALA A 289 8.97 52.13 -3.32
N LEU A 290 9.76 51.78 -4.34
CA LEU A 290 11.21 51.91 -4.30
C LEU A 290 11.66 53.38 -4.22
N VAL A 291 12.72 53.62 -3.45
CA VAL A 291 13.48 54.87 -3.44
C VAL A 291 14.86 54.57 -4.01
N ASP A 292 15.14 55.15 -5.18
CA ASP A 292 16.35 54.86 -5.95
C ASP A 292 17.58 55.61 -5.41
N PHE A 293 18.72 54.91 -5.42
CA PHE A 293 20.05 55.43 -5.13
C PHE A 293 21.01 55.01 -6.26
N THR A 294 22.24 55.51 -6.21
CA THR A 294 23.27 55.08 -7.18
C THR A 294 23.66 53.61 -6.91
N GLY A 295 23.25 52.72 -7.82
CA GLY A 295 23.60 51.30 -7.80
C GLY A 295 22.69 50.41 -6.96
N TYR A 296 21.69 50.96 -6.27
CA TYR A 296 20.70 50.17 -5.50
C TYR A 296 19.45 51.01 -5.26
N ALA A 297 18.38 50.37 -4.77
CA ALA A 297 17.20 51.03 -4.25
C ALA A 297 16.88 50.53 -2.84
N THR A 298 16.00 51.25 -2.15
CA THR A 298 15.49 50.87 -0.82
C THR A 298 13.97 50.85 -0.81
N SER A 299 13.39 50.20 0.19
CA SER A 299 11.94 50.19 0.44
C SER A 299 11.70 50.11 1.94
N ALA A 300 10.66 50.78 2.44
CA ALA A 300 10.23 50.63 3.83
C ALA A 300 9.80 49.19 4.18
N GLN A 301 9.50 48.38 3.17
CA GLN A 301 9.13 46.96 3.30
C GLN A 301 10.34 46.03 3.35
N VAL A 302 11.56 46.54 3.08
CA VAL A 302 12.77 45.74 2.92
C VAL A 302 13.84 46.22 3.91
N THR A 303 14.15 45.40 4.92
CA THR A 303 15.35 45.55 5.74
C THR A 303 16.54 44.98 4.95
N GLY A 304 17.04 45.79 4.03
CA GLY A 304 18.07 45.43 3.05
C GLY A 304 18.03 46.38 1.85
N ASN A 305 18.79 46.02 0.82
CA ASN A 305 18.84 46.76 -0.45
C ASN A 305 18.18 45.96 -1.57
N VAL A 306 17.59 46.69 -2.52
CA VAL A 306 17.00 46.16 -3.75
C VAL A 306 17.93 46.46 -4.92
N TYR A 307 18.26 45.45 -5.71
CA TYR A 307 19.18 45.55 -6.84
C TYR A 307 18.49 45.07 -8.13
N ALA A 308 18.74 45.76 -9.24
CA ALA A 308 18.24 45.37 -10.56
C ALA A 308 19.28 45.58 -11.67
N ALA A 309 19.07 44.94 -12.82
CA ALA A 309 20.05 44.87 -13.91
C ALA A 309 20.35 46.20 -14.63
N ASP A 310 19.47 47.20 -14.53
CA ASP A 310 19.60 48.52 -15.16
C ASP A 310 20.21 49.59 -14.23
N MET A 311 20.62 49.20 -13.02
CA MET A 311 21.27 50.10 -12.06
C MET A 311 22.74 50.35 -12.40
N ALA A 312 23.32 51.40 -11.82
CA ALA A 312 24.72 51.76 -12.03
C ALA A 312 25.70 50.66 -11.57
N ASP A 313 26.88 50.61 -12.20
CA ASP A 313 27.96 49.69 -11.83
C ASP A 313 28.36 49.82 -10.34
N PRO A 314 28.74 48.70 -9.68
CA PRO A 314 28.97 47.36 -10.21
C PRO A 314 27.74 46.42 -10.14
N THR A 315 26.52 46.95 -9.99
CA THR A 315 25.32 46.15 -9.72
C THR A 315 24.96 45.16 -10.84
N PRO A 316 24.98 45.53 -12.13
CA PRO A 316 24.60 44.61 -13.22
C PRO A 316 25.49 43.37 -13.29
N VAL A 317 26.81 43.55 -13.17
CA VAL A 317 27.77 42.43 -13.19
C VAL A 317 27.63 41.55 -11.95
N THR A 318 27.44 42.16 -10.77
CA THR A 318 27.24 41.42 -9.51
C THR A 318 25.98 40.56 -9.56
N LEU A 319 24.88 41.08 -10.12
CA LEU A 319 23.63 40.33 -10.28
C LEU A 319 23.76 39.24 -11.34
N THR A 320 24.49 39.48 -12.43
CA THR A 320 24.76 38.46 -13.45
C THR A 320 25.48 37.26 -12.84
N THR A 321 26.49 37.50 -11.99
CA THR A 321 27.17 36.44 -11.24
C THR A 321 26.23 35.74 -10.26
N ALA A 322 25.42 36.48 -9.49
CA ALA A 322 24.47 35.90 -8.54
C ALA A 322 23.44 34.99 -9.21
N VAL A 323 22.91 35.38 -10.36
CA VAL A 323 21.96 34.56 -11.14
C VAL A 323 22.65 33.32 -11.71
N SER A 324 23.89 33.44 -12.19
CA SER A 324 24.67 32.28 -12.64
C SER A 324 24.96 31.29 -11.51
N ASP A 325 25.28 31.80 -10.31
CA ASP A 325 25.47 30.99 -9.12
C ASP A 325 24.18 30.32 -8.64
N MET A 326 23.04 31.01 -8.72
CA MET A 326 21.71 30.43 -8.47
C MET A 326 21.41 29.26 -9.41
N ILE A 327 21.66 29.42 -10.72
CA ILE A 327 21.48 28.34 -11.71
C ILE A 327 22.45 27.18 -11.41
N THR A 328 23.68 27.48 -11.01
CA THR A 328 24.64 26.45 -10.62
C THR A 328 24.18 25.68 -9.39
N ALA A 329 23.68 26.37 -8.37
CA ALA A 329 23.13 25.75 -7.16
C ALA A 329 21.90 24.89 -7.46
N TYR A 330 21.01 25.36 -8.34
CA TYR A 330 19.88 24.57 -8.83
C TYR A 330 20.36 23.26 -9.48
N ASN A 331 21.34 23.34 -10.39
CA ASN A 331 21.86 22.16 -11.09
C ASN A 331 22.62 21.21 -10.15
N ASP A 332 23.35 21.73 -9.16
CA ASP A 332 23.99 20.92 -8.10
C ASP A 332 22.95 20.14 -7.30
N ALA A 333 21.91 20.82 -6.81
CA ALA A 333 20.84 20.19 -6.04
C ALA A 333 20.07 19.14 -6.87
N ALA A 334 19.72 19.47 -8.13
CA ALA A 334 19.04 18.56 -9.05
C ALA A 334 19.90 17.35 -9.46
N GLY A 335 21.22 17.51 -9.48
CA GLY A 335 22.19 16.52 -9.95
C GLY A 335 22.67 15.53 -8.88
N ARG A 336 22.22 15.65 -7.62
CA ARG A 336 22.62 14.69 -6.57
C ARG A 336 22.08 13.27 -6.92
N PRO A 337 22.94 12.24 -7.00
CA PRO A 337 22.61 11.00 -7.71
C PRO A 337 21.95 9.88 -6.88
N SER A 338 22.29 9.74 -5.60
CA SER A 338 21.86 8.60 -4.77
C SER A 338 20.86 9.06 -3.69
N PRO A 339 19.54 9.15 -4.00
CA PRO A 339 18.55 9.59 -3.04
C PRO A 339 18.40 8.57 -1.89
N ASP A 340 18.34 9.10 -0.67
CA ASP A 340 17.98 8.35 0.53
C ASP A 340 16.52 7.88 0.44
N PHE A 341 15.65 8.74 -0.09
CA PHE A 341 14.21 8.50 -0.17
C PHE A 341 13.72 8.76 -1.58
N LEU A 342 13.01 7.79 -2.13
CA LEU A 342 12.45 7.85 -3.48
C LEU A 342 10.92 7.79 -3.42
N GLU A 343 10.26 8.73 -4.09
CA GLU A 343 8.80 8.83 -4.23
C GLU A 343 8.04 8.74 -2.88
N LEU A 344 8.62 9.29 -1.82
CA LEU A 344 8.04 9.23 -0.47
C LEU A 344 6.63 9.83 -0.47
N GLY A 345 5.67 9.08 0.07
CA GLY A 345 4.26 9.50 0.11
C GLY A 345 3.63 9.71 -1.28
N THR A 346 4.26 9.21 -2.34
CA THR A 346 3.86 9.46 -3.74
C THR A 346 3.76 10.95 -4.10
N GLY A 347 4.50 11.79 -3.37
CA GLY A 347 4.47 13.25 -3.51
C GLY A 347 3.58 13.96 -2.49
N ASN A 348 2.75 13.28 -1.71
CA ASN A 348 2.06 13.87 -0.56
C ASN A 348 2.86 13.62 0.72
N ILE A 349 3.44 14.67 1.29
CA ILE A 349 4.28 14.59 2.49
C ILE A 349 3.67 15.27 3.71
N GLY A 350 2.39 15.67 3.65
CA GLY A 350 1.71 16.28 4.79
C GLY A 350 1.64 15.34 5.99
N GLY A 351 1.89 15.87 7.20
CA GLY A 351 1.84 15.12 8.46
C GLY A 351 3.08 14.26 8.72
N MET A 352 4.03 14.21 7.78
CA MET A 352 5.23 13.40 7.92
C MET A 352 6.29 14.09 8.81
N THR A 353 7.17 13.27 9.37
CA THR A 353 8.41 13.73 10.00
C THR A 353 9.57 13.24 9.14
N LEU A 354 10.30 14.17 8.53
CA LEU A 354 11.36 13.90 7.57
C LEU A 354 12.73 14.08 8.23
N GLU A 355 13.50 13.00 8.26
CA GLU A 355 14.89 13.01 8.70
C GLU A 355 15.80 13.67 7.65
N ALA A 356 17.02 13.98 8.04
CA ALA A 356 18.03 14.48 7.11
C ALA A 356 18.29 13.51 5.96
N GLY A 357 18.57 14.06 4.78
CA GLY A 357 18.88 13.27 3.60
C GLY A 357 18.48 13.91 2.27
N LEU A 358 18.75 13.17 1.21
CA LEU A 358 18.38 13.47 -0.16
C LEU A 358 17.06 12.77 -0.52
N TYR A 359 16.07 13.56 -0.88
CA TYR A 359 14.75 13.09 -1.28
C TYR A 359 14.53 13.36 -2.76
N LYS A 360 13.85 12.44 -3.45
CA LYS A 360 13.58 12.57 -4.88
C LYS A 360 12.14 12.18 -5.23
N TRP A 361 11.51 13.05 -6.02
CA TRP A 361 10.23 12.82 -6.67
C TRP A 361 10.30 13.14 -8.15
N THR A 362 9.69 12.30 -8.97
CA THR A 362 9.51 12.51 -10.41
C THR A 362 8.20 13.25 -10.75
N ASN A 363 7.40 13.59 -9.74
CA ASN A 363 6.12 14.27 -9.84
C ASN A 363 6.07 15.55 -8.99
N THR A 364 4.85 16.13 -8.89
CA THR A 364 4.53 17.24 -8.00
C THR A 364 4.52 16.79 -6.54
N VAL A 365 5.05 17.64 -5.67
CA VAL A 365 5.01 17.47 -4.21
C VAL A 365 3.99 18.42 -3.58
N THR A 366 3.21 17.88 -2.64
CA THR A 366 2.14 18.57 -1.91
C THR A 366 2.35 18.46 -0.40
N ILE A 367 2.11 19.56 0.32
CA ILE A 367 2.18 19.66 1.78
C ILE A 367 0.81 20.14 2.29
N PRO A 368 -0.20 19.25 2.38
CA PRO A 368 -1.57 19.60 2.75
C PRO A 368 -1.80 19.79 4.25
N THR A 369 -0.89 19.29 5.09
CA THR A 369 -0.89 19.40 6.55
C THR A 369 0.55 19.64 7.04
N ASP A 370 0.71 20.03 8.31
CA ASP A 370 2.02 20.36 8.89
C ASP A 370 3.08 19.28 8.61
N LEU A 371 4.30 19.73 8.29
CA LEU A 371 5.44 18.90 7.97
C LEU A 371 6.53 19.14 9.00
N THR A 372 7.10 18.10 9.59
CA THR A 372 8.23 18.25 10.51
C THR A 372 9.53 17.84 9.83
N LEU A 373 10.58 18.65 9.93
CA LEU A 373 11.95 18.30 9.55
C LEU A 373 12.76 18.10 10.83
N THR A 374 13.32 16.91 11.02
CA THR A 374 13.97 16.53 12.29
C THR A 374 15.41 16.08 12.08
N GLY A 375 16.34 16.72 12.78
CA GLY A 375 17.77 16.41 12.70
C GLY A 375 18.60 17.42 13.49
N GLY A 376 19.91 17.20 13.55
CA GLY A 376 20.85 18.08 14.21
C GLY A 376 21.10 19.39 13.46
N ALA A 377 21.80 20.30 14.12
CA ALA A 377 22.10 21.63 13.59
C ALA A 377 22.96 21.65 12.32
N ASN A 378 23.69 20.57 12.02
CA ASN A 378 24.56 20.47 10.84
C ASN A 378 24.01 19.52 9.78
N ASP A 379 22.86 18.90 10.04
CA ASP A 379 22.25 17.98 9.09
C ASP A 379 21.69 18.75 7.90
N ILE A 380 21.67 18.10 6.74
CA ILE A 380 21.28 18.68 5.46
C ILE A 380 20.05 17.96 4.90
N TRP A 381 19.14 18.74 4.32
CA TRP A 381 18.00 18.25 3.54
C TRP A 381 18.10 18.78 2.13
N ILE A 382 18.00 17.89 1.14
CA ILE A 382 17.86 18.27 -0.26
C ILE A 382 16.64 17.56 -0.82
N PHE A 383 15.65 18.34 -1.25
CA PHE A 383 14.43 17.86 -1.87
C PHE A 383 14.49 18.13 -3.38
N GLN A 384 14.56 17.07 -4.19
CA GLN A 384 14.50 17.14 -5.65
C GLN A 384 13.06 16.91 -6.12
N VAL A 385 12.42 17.96 -6.63
CA VAL A 385 11.03 17.93 -7.10
C VAL A 385 11.00 18.20 -8.60
N ALA A 386 10.61 17.18 -9.38
CA ALA A 386 10.53 17.30 -10.84
C ALA A 386 9.24 18.00 -11.33
N GLY A 387 8.21 18.08 -10.49
CA GLY A 387 6.98 18.85 -10.74
C GLY A 387 6.93 20.14 -9.92
N ASP A 388 5.71 20.53 -9.55
CA ASP A 388 5.43 21.68 -8.69
C ASP A 388 5.67 21.34 -7.21
N LEU A 389 5.84 22.35 -6.38
CA LEU A 389 5.81 22.26 -4.92
C LEU A 389 4.65 23.10 -4.40
N THR A 390 3.69 22.49 -3.72
CA THR A 390 2.52 23.21 -3.19
C THR A 390 2.35 22.99 -1.70
N GLN A 391 2.22 24.08 -0.94
CA GLN A 391 1.89 24.07 0.48
C GLN A 391 0.48 24.65 0.67
N SER A 392 -0.37 23.94 1.41
CA SER A 392 -1.74 24.41 1.67
C SER A 392 -1.77 25.61 2.63
N ALA A 393 -2.91 26.30 2.68
CA ALA A 393 -3.11 27.42 3.59
C ALA A 393 -2.98 26.99 5.06
N ALA A 394 -2.42 27.88 5.89
CA ALA A 394 -2.19 27.72 7.33
C ALA A 394 -1.30 26.52 7.73
N VAL A 395 -0.66 25.86 6.76
CA VAL A 395 0.26 24.74 7.00
C VAL A 395 1.65 25.27 7.35
N ASN A 396 2.31 24.62 8.30
CA ASN A 396 3.64 24.99 8.78
C ASN A 396 4.66 23.90 8.49
N ILE A 397 5.87 24.30 8.08
CA ILE A 397 7.05 23.46 8.19
C ILE A 397 7.70 23.72 9.55
N ILE A 398 7.87 22.66 10.34
CA ILE A 398 8.34 22.72 11.72
C ILE A 398 9.75 22.13 11.78
N LEU A 399 10.70 22.85 12.37
CA LEU A 399 12.06 22.36 12.59
C LEU A 399 12.19 21.76 14.00
N ASN A 400 12.70 20.53 14.09
CA ASN A 400 12.93 19.80 15.33
C ASN A 400 14.38 19.30 15.45
N GLY A 401 14.83 18.99 16.67
CA GLY A 401 16.15 18.37 16.93
C GLY A 401 17.36 19.29 16.75
N GLY A 402 17.12 20.57 16.42
CA GLY A 402 18.17 21.55 16.10
C GLY A 402 18.32 21.85 14.61
N ALA A 403 17.50 21.25 13.75
CA ALA A 403 17.46 21.53 12.31
C ALA A 403 17.40 23.04 12.02
N GLN A 404 18.12 23.49 10.99
CA GLN A 404 18.21 24.90 10.61
C GLN A 404 17.83 25.08 9.14
N ALA A 405 16.97 26.07 8.85
CA ALA A 405 16.53 26.41 7.50
C ALA A 405 17.67 26.68 6.50
N LYS A 406 18.82 27.19 6.97
CA LYS A 406 20.00 27.40 6.11
C LYS A 406 20.54 26.12 5.47
N ASN A 407 20.26 24.96 6.06
CA ASN A 407 20.69 23.63 5.62
C ASN A 407 19.63 22.88 4.81
N ILE A 408 18.49 23.51 4.55
CA ILE A 408 17.36 22.90 3.84
C ILE A 408 17.29 23.50 2.44
N TYR A 409 17.26 22.64 1.43
CA TYR A 409 17.25 23.03 0.02
C TYR A 409 16.13 22.33 -0.73
N TRP A 410 15.26 23.12 -1.34
CA TRP A 410 14.15 22.67 -2.16
C TRP A 410 14.46 23.02 -3.62
N GLN A 411 14.89 22.03 -4.41
CA GLN A 411 15.02 22.19 -5.85
C GLN A 411 13.68 21.83 -6.50
N VAL A 412 13.08 22.78 -7.21
CA VAL A 412 11.74 22.63 -7.81
C VAL A 412 11.82 22.93 -9.31
N ALA A 413 11.48 21.97 -10.15
CA ALA A 413 11.50 22.14 -11.60
C ALA A 413 10.23 22.84 -12.13
N GLY A 414 9.10 22.66 -11.44
CA GLY A 414 7.85 23.40 -11.66
C GLY A 414 7.78 24.69 -10.85
N GLU A 415 6.56 25.12 -10.51
CA GLU A 415 6.28 26.29 -9.67
C GLU A 415 6.26 25.91 -8.19
N ALA A 416 6.75 26.80 -7.32
CA ALA A 416 6.58 26.69 -5.88
C ALA A 416 5.47 27.64 -5.40
N THR A 417 4.40 27.11 -4.80
CA THR A 417 3.26 27.89 -4.30
C THR A 417 3.04 27.67 -2.81
N PHE A 418 2.97 28.76 -2.05
CA PHE A 418 2.77 28.74 -0.60
C PHE A 418 1.43 29.37 -0.23
N GLY A 419 0.55 28.55 0.36
CA GLY A 419 -0.82 28.91 0.70
C GLY A 419 -0.94 30.06 1.69
N THR A 420 -2.13 30.68 1.76
CA THR A 420 -2.36 31.82 2.66
C THR A 420 -2.00 31.46 4.11
N THR A 421 -1.35 32.37 4.83
CA THR A 421 -0.93 32.17 6.24
C THR A 421 -0.05 30.95 6.51
N SER A 422 0.51 30.30 5.48
CA SER A 422 1.44 29.19 5.68
C SER A 422 2.80 29.67 6.21
N HIS A 423 3.58 28.78 6.81
CA HIS A 423 4.96 29.03 7.19
C HIS A 423 5.91 28.03 6.51
N PHE A 424 6.92 28.52 5.83
CA PHE A 424 7.88 27.72 5.07
C PHE A 424 9.32 27.87 5.60
N GLU A 425 10.06 26.77 5.62
CA GLU A 425 11.44 26.71 6.12
C GLU A 425 12.38 26.19 5.00
N GLY A 426 13.41 26.99 4.67
CA GLY A 426 14.49 26.56 3.78
C GLY A 426 14.72 27.42 2.53
N ASN A 427 15.73 27.04 1.75
CA ASN A 427 16.11 27.72 0.51
C ASN A 427 15.39 27.07 -0.68
N VAL A 428 14.59 27.83 -1.40
CA VAL A 428 13.88 27.37 -2.61
C VAL A 428 14.66 27.79 -3.85
N LEU A 429 15.08 26.80 -4.63
CA LEU A 429 15.74 26.92 -5.94
C LEU A 429 14.72 26.49 -7.01
N SER A 430 13.95 27.45 -7.52
CA SER A 430 12.89 27.19 -8.51
C SER A 430 13.39 27.43 -9.94
N MET A 431 13.14 26.49 -10.84
CA MET A 431 13.36 26.67 -12.29
C MET A 431 12.30 27.60 -12.90
N THR A 432 11.14 27.74 -12.26
CA THR A 432 10.08 28.65 -12.69
C THR A 432 9.82 29.70 -11.63
N GLY A 433 8.54 29.94 -11.30
CA GLY A 433 8.08 30.95 -10.36
C GLY A 433 8.10 30.47 -8.92
N ILE A 434 8.04 31.43 -8.01
CA ILE A 434 7.73 31.22 -6.59
C ILE A 434 6.61 32.19 -6.21
N THR A 435 5.48 31.66 -5.76
CA THR A 435 4.28 32.43 -5.42
C THR A 435 3.94 32.25 -3.95
N PHE A 436 3.94 33.35 -3.20
CA PHE A 436 3.45 33.42 -1.84
C PHE A 436 2.06 34.04 -1.83
N LEU A 437 1.05 33.30 -1.38
CA LEU A 437 -0.29 33.84 -1.19
C LEU A 437 -0.35 34.69 0.08
N THR A 438 -1.48 35.39 0.26
CA THR A 438 -1.69 36.38 1.31
C THR A 438 -1.18 35.92 2.69
N SER A 439 -0.25 36.68 3.26
CA SER A 439 0.28 36.46 4.61
C SER A 439 1.00 35.12 4.84
N ALA A 440 1.36 34.39 3.79
CA ALA A 440 2.37 33.33 3.90
C ALA A 440 3.70 33.92 4.40
N SER A 441 4.51 33.10 5.07
CA SER A 441 5.79 33.50 5.62
C SER A 441 6.88 32.48 5.34
N MET A 442 8.13 32.93 5.31
CA MET A 442 9.29 32.08 5.08
C MET A 442 10.47 32.52 5.93
N THR A 443 11.17 31.54 6.50
CA THR A 443 12.56 31.67 6.95
C THR A 443 13.43 30.91 5.96
N GLY A 444 14.13 31.62 5.08
CA GLY A 444 14.76 30.97 3.94
C GLY A 444 15.31 31.91 2.88
N ARG A 445 15.24 31.44 1.62
CA ARG A 445 15.52 32.21 0.41
C ARG A 445 14.55 31.78 -0.68
N ALA A 446 14.06 32.73 -1.48
CA ALA A 446 13.29 32.48 -2.69
C ALA A 446 14.14 32.82 -3.93
N LEU A 447 14.73 31.80 -4.54
CA LEU A 447 15.64 31.92 -5.68
C LEU A 447 14.94 31.35 -6.93
N ALA A 448 14.38 32.23 -7.77
CA ALA A 448 13.52 31.87 -8.89
C ALA A 448 14.17 32.19 -10.23
N GLN A 449 14.18 31.23 -11.16
CA GLN A 449 14.63 31.47 -12.52
C GLN A 449 13.59 32.19 -13.41
N THR A 450 12.38 32.44 -12.91
CA THR A 450 11.45 33.41 -13.49
C THR A 450 11.09 34.51 -12.48
N ALA A 451 9.91 34.46 -11.88
CA ALA A 451 9.34 35.52 -11.06
C ALA A 451 9.14 35.10 -9.61
N VAL A 452 9.14 36.08 -8.71
CA VAL A 452 8.67 35.93 -7.33
C VAL A 452 7.46 36.83 -7.12
N ILE A 453 6.35 36.25 -6.67
CA ILE A 453 5.08 36.95 -6.42
C ILE A 453 4.77 36.92 -4.94
N LEU A 454 4.43 38.08 -4.38
CA LEU A 454 4.16 38.30 -2.97
C LEU A 454 2.81 39.01 -2.78
N ASP A 455 2.17 38.72 -1.64
CA ASP A 455 1.00 39.41 -1.11
C ASP A 455 1.05 39.43 0.43
N ALA A 456 1.42 40.57 1.01
CA ALA A 456 1.48 40.78 2.46
C ALA A 456 2.33 39.75 3.23
N ASN A 457 3.48 39.35 2.69
CA ASN A 457 4.28 38.26 3.22
C ASN A 457 5.39 38.71 4.17
N ALA A 458 5.79 37.81 5.08
CA ALA A 458 6.98 37.97 5.91
C ALA A 458 8.10 37.02 5.43
N ILE A 459 9.15 37.55 4.81
CA ILE A 459 10.25 36.74 4.23
C ILE A 459 11.57 37.12 4.90
N THR A 460 12.14 36.20 5.66
CA THR A 460 13.36 36.43 6.44
C THR A 460 14.51 35.58 5.93
N LYS A 461 15.63 36.22 5.59
CA LYS A 461 16.86 35.54 5.20
C LYS A 461 17.41 34.71 6.34
N VAL A 462 17.75 33.45 6.06
CA VAL A 462 18.53 32.61 6.99
C VAL A 462 19.98 33.07 7.09
N GLN A 463 20.52 33.07 8.32
CA GLN A 463 21.88 33.50 8.63
C GLN A 463 22.93 32.44 8.30
#